data_AF-A0A0C3F173-F1
#
_entry.id   AF-A0A0C3F173-F1
#
_cell.length_a   1.000
_cell.length_b   1.000
_cell.length_c   1.000
_cell.angle_alpha   90.00
_cell.angle_beta   90.00
_cell.angle_gamma   90.00
#
_symmetry.space_group_name_H-M   'P 1'
#
loop_
_entity.id
_entity.type
_entity.pdbx_description
1 polymer ?
#
loop_
_entity_poly.entity_id
_entity_poly.type
_entity_poly.pdbx_seq_one_letter_code
_entity_poly.pdbx_strand_id
1 'polypeptide(L)'
;MERATGSLDPTLIFDMACGSGEATLSVKEWWTAGHHNQLKPQKSSSKHLSGPPNTLLLQPKTSAMPILPCLSQHTPNPQIIAADPYTSVAYMDRTSLPCSSLSFRDIAHGTLPLLPSESQHFEPNTADTLSESSNAPLIDMVICSFALHLIDSPSELFALLWELSTKSRWLVILAPHKKPEIKDGWGWTKWNVDAWEECRMSDHSGEYLKDRVHCRIYRSLNI
;
A
#
# COMPACT_ATOMS: atom_id res chain seq x y z
N MET A 1 -9.03 5.95 14.47
CA MET A 1 -7.97 6.40 15.41
C MET A 1 -6.69 6.68 14.62
N GLU A 2 -6.26 7.92 14.44
CA GLU A 2 -5.01 8.27 13.72
C GLU A 2 -3.79 7.83 14.55
N ARG A 3 -2.77 7.20 13.95
CA ARG A 3 -1.57 6.78 14.69
C ARG A 3 -0.89 8.05 15.21
N ALA A 4 -0.63 8.12 16.51
CA ALA A 4 0.13 9.23 17.07
C ALA A 4 1.51 9.28 16.39
N THR A 5 1.91 10.46 15.93
CA THR A 5 3.23 10.73 15.39
C THR A 5 4.28 10.40 16.45
N GLY A 6 4.91 9.23 16.35
CA GLY A 6 5.86 8.71 17.36
C GLY A 6 5.67 7.24 17.79
N SER A 7 4.71 6.50 17.21
CA SER A 7 4.67 5.04 17.39
C SER A 7 5.97 4.39 16.89
N LEU A 8 6.61 3.61 17.76
CA LEU A 8 7.83 2.84 17.46
C LEU A 8 7.53 1.55 16.69
N ASP A 9 6.25 1.22 16.48
CA ASP A 9 5.88 0.00 15.78
C ASP A 9 6.12 0.19 14.28
N PRO A 10 6.72 -0.81 13.60
CA PRO A 10 6.88 -0.75 12.16
C PRO A 10 5.52 -0.66 11.48
N THR A 11 5.49 0.09 10.37
CA THR A 11 4.34 0.09 9.47
C THR A 11 4.23 -1.30 8.83
N LEU A 12 3.08 -1.95 8.98
CA LEU A 12 2.81 -3.26 8.40
C LEU A 12 2.15 -3.11 7.03
N ILE A 13 2.82 -3.59 6.00
CA ILE A 13 2.36 -3.52 4.60
C ILE A 13 2.11 -4.93 4.10
N PHE A 14 0.95 -5.14 3.49
CA PHE A 14 0.60 -6.37 2.80
C PHE A 14 0.61 -6.15 1.29
N ASP A 15 1.61 -6.70 0.60
CA ASP A 15 1.68 -6.74 -0.87
C ASP A 15 0.86 -7.97 -1.35
N MET A 16 -0.42 -7.74 -1.64
CA MET A 16 -1.40 -8.75 -2.04
C MET A 16 -1.42 -8.88 -3.57
N ALA A 17 -1.28 -10.11 -4.09
CA ALA A 17 -1.01 -10.34 -5.50
C ALA A 17 0.21 -9.53 -5.95
N CYS A 18 1.33 -9.81 -5.28
CA CYS A 18 2.54 -9.01 -5.33
C CYS A 18 3.29 -9.10 -6.67
N GLY A 19 2.90 -10.02 -7.57
CA GLY A 19 3.61 -10.20 -8.83
C GLY A 19 5.07 -10.57 -8.57
N SER A 20 6.01 -9.92 -9.25
CA SER A 20 7.43 -10.14 -8.96
C SER A 20 7.92 -9.29 -7.77
N GLY A 21 7.07 -8.44 -7.17
CA GLY A 21 7.39 -7.58 -6.02
C GLY A 21 7.70 -6.11 -6.31
N GLU A 22 7.14 -5.53 -7.38
CA GLU A 22 7.46 -4.16 -7.83
C GLU A 22 7.06 -3.13 -6.77
N ALA A 23 5.87 -3.33 -6.18
CA ALA A 23 5.38 -2.50 -5.10
C ALA A 23 6.27 -2.62 -3.86
N THR A 24 6.58 -3.85 -3.43
CA THR A 24 7.55 -4.12 -2.35
C THR A 24 8.87 -3.37 -2.53
N LEU A 25 9.51 -3.48 -3.70
CA LEU A 25 10.79 -2.81 -3.95
C LEU A 25 10.64 -1.27 -3.93
N SER A 26 9.59 -0.75 -4.55
CA SER A 26 9.31 0.68 -4.57
C SER A 26 9.13 1.25 -3.16
N VAL A 27 8.43 0.52 -2.27
CA VAL A 27 8.27 0.89 -0.87
C VAL A 27 9.61 0.91 -0.14
N LYS A 28 10.44 -0.13 -0.30
CA LYS A 28 11.78 -0.20 0.31
C LYS A 28 12.68 0.94 -0.16
N GLU A 29 12.68 1.23 -1.45
CA GLU A 29 13.45 2.32 -2.05
C GLU A 29 12.99 3.69 -1.54
N TRP A 30 11.67 3.92 -1.52
CA TRP A 30 11.08 5.16 -1.02
C TRP A 30 11.42 5.39 0.45
N TRP A 31 11.33 4.35 1.29
CA TRP A 31 11.66 4.42 2.71
C TRP A 31 13.14 4.73 2.93
N THR A 32 14.01 4.02 2.19
CA THR A 32 15.46 4.22 2.23
C THR A 32 15.82 5.64 1.81
N ALA A 33 15.26 6.14 0.71
CA ALA A 33 15.48 7.51 0.24
C ALA A 33 15.00 8.56 1.26
N GLY A 34 13.91 8.26 1.98
CA GLY A 34 13.36 9.12 3.02
C GLY A 34 14.32 9.36 4.19
N HIS A 35 14.99 8.31 4.65
CA HIS A 35 16.02 8.40 5.69
C HIS A 35 17.27 9.16 5.21
N HIS A 36 17.67 8.97 3.95
CA HIS A 36 18.87 9.62 3.40
C HIS A 36 18.71 11.14 3.24
N ASN A 37 17.50 11.65 3.03
CA ASN A 37 17.29 13.09 2.87
C ASN A 37 17.35 13.89 4.16
N GLN A 38 17.23 13.26 5.33
CA GLN A 38 17.51 13.93 6.60
C GLN A 38 19.00 14.28 6.76
N LEU A 39 19.89 13.48 6.17
CA LEU A 39 21.34 13.62 6.32
C LEU A 39 21.96 14.69 5.41
N LYS A 40 21.19 15.25 4.46
CA LYS A 40 21.67 16.35 3.61
C LYS A 40 21.40 17.68 4.29
N PRO A 41 22.42 18.44 4.73
CA PRO A 41 22.21 19.79 5.23
C PRO A 41 21.59 20.65 4.13
N GLN A 42 20.47 21.31 4.44
CA GLN A 42 19.85 22.31 3.56
C GLN A 42 20.91 23.34 3.16
N LYS A 43 21.40 23.28 1.92
CA LYS A 43 22.08 24.44 1.33
C LYS A 43 21.00 25.48 1.07
N SER A 44 20.92 26.47 1.95
CA SER A 44 20.15 27.68 1.78
C SER A 44 20.65 28.46 0.56
N SER A 45 20.15 28.13 -0.63
CA SER A 45 20.36 28.97 -1.80
C SER A 45 19.38 30.14 -1.78
N SER A 46 19.73 31.17 -1.02
CA SER A 46 19.20 32.52 -1.25
C SER A 46 19.74 33.01 -2.60
N LYS A 47 18.85 33.26 -3.57
CA LYS A 47 19.15 34.12 -4.73
C LYS A 47 18.00 35.09 -4.96
N HIS A 48 18.34 36.36 -4.73
CA HIS A 48 17.56 37.57 -4.89
C HIS A 48 17.40 37.97 -6.38
N LEU A 49 16.37 38.77 -6.65
CA LEU A 49 15.79 39.14 -7.95
C LEU A 49 16.67 39.99 -8.89
N SER A 50 16.45 39.86 -10.22
CA SER A 50 16.04 40.96 -11.13
C SER A 50 15.98 40.53 -12.62
N GLY A 51 14.84 40.75 -13.29
CA GLY A 51 14.65 40.63 -14.75
C GLY A 51 13.20 40.87 -15.20
N PRO A 52 12.93 41.57 -16.33
CA PRO A 52 11.64 42.22 -16.65
C PRO A 52 10.58 41.28 -17.27
N PRO A 53 9.31 41.71 -17.36
CA PRO A 53 8.19 40.83 -17.67
C PRO A 53 8.01 40.71 -19.18
N ASN A 54 7.96 39.50 -19.73
CA ASN A 54 7.15 39.25 -20.93
C ASN A 54 6.92 37.77 -21.21
N THR A 55 5.75 37.54 -21.83
CA THR A 55 5.22 36.32 -22.44
C THR A 55 4.76 35.20 -21.49
N LEU A 56 3.44 35.15 -21.29
CA LEU A 56 2.69 33.99 -20.82
C LEU A 56 2.81 32.84 -21.84
N LEU A 57 3.91 32.10 -21.77
CA LEU A 57 3.97 30.75 -22.30
C LEU A 57 3.30 29.85 -21.26
N LEU A 58 2.23 29.16 -21.68
CA LEU A 58 1.66 28.02 -20.97
C LEU A 58 2.81 27.02 -20.70
N GLN A 59 3.35 27.07 -19.50
CA GLN A 59 4.30 26.07 -19.05
C GLN A 59 3.53 24.74 -19.00
N PRO A 60 4.01 23.69 -19.68
CA PRO A 60 3.55 22.34 -19.38
C PRO A 60 3.73 22.15 -17.87
N LYS A 61 2.70 21.65 -17.18
CA LYS A 61 2.83 21.17 -15.81
C LYS A 61 3.96 20.13 -15.82
N THR A 62 5.17 20.56 -15.51
CA THR A 62 6.28 19.67 -15.27
C THR A 62 5.83 18.81 -14.10
N SER A 63 5.72 17.51 -14.33
CA SER A 63 5.42 16.56 -13.27
C SER A 63 6.48 16.76 -12.21
N ALA A 64 6.11 17.45 -11.12
CA ALA A 64 7.02 17.70 -10.03
C ALA A 64 7.59 16.34 -9.61
N MET A 65 8.92 16.23 -9.57
CA MET A 65 9.57 15.08 -8.96
C MET A 65 8.92 14.85 -7.61
N PRO A 66 8.50 13.62 -7.28
CA PRO A 66 7.83 13.37 -6.01
C PRO A 66 8.75 13.89 -4.90
N ILE A 67 8.22 14.78 -4.07
CA ILE A 67 8.94 15.30 -2.90
C ILE A 67 9.28 14.08 -2.06
N LEU A 68 10.55 13.74 -1.99
CA LEU A 68 11.01 12.62 -1.19
C LEU A 68 10.69 12.94 0.28
N PRO A 69 10.15 11.97 1.04
CA PRO A 69 9.78 12.20 2.42
C PRO A 69 11.02 12.52 3.27
N CYS A 70 10.81 13.21 4.37
CA CYS A 70 11.81 13.41 5.42
C CYS A 70 11.42 12.52 6.59
N LEU A 71 11.74 11.22 6.52
CA LEU A 71 11.40 10.26 7.57
C LEU A 71 12.34 10.43 8.75
N SER A 72 11.82 10.43 9.99
CA SER A 72 12.65 10.61 11.18
C SER A 72 13.65 9.47 11.34
N GLN A 73 14.85 9.75 11.88
CA GLN A 73 15.87 8.73 12.16
C GLN A 73 15.38 7.56 13.02
N HIS A 74 14.33 7.77 13.82
CA HIS A 74 13.73 6.76 14.69
C HIS A 74 12.56 6.01 14.04
N THR A 75 12.17 6.36 12.82
CA THR A 75 11.11 5.67 12.10
C THR A 75 11.62 4.29 11.67
N PRO A 76 11.09 3.18 12.22
CA PRO A 76 11.54 1.83 11.88
C PRO A 76 11.32 1.52 10.40
N ASN A 77 12.03 0.54 9.86
CA ASN A 77 11.72 0.01 8.53
C ASN A 77 10.32 -0.62 8.51
N PRO A 78 9.59 -0.53 7.39
CA PRO A 78 8.28 -1.15 7.29
C PRO A 78 8.46 -2.68 7.30
N GLN A 79 7.51 -3.36 7.93
CA GLN A 79 7.39 -4.80 7.86
C GLN A 79 6.50 -5.14 6.66
N ILE A 80 7.02 -5.92 5.72
CA ILE A 80 6.29 -6.29 4.50
C ILE A 80 5.99 -7.79 4.55
N ILE A 81 4.72 -8.11 4.39
CA ILE A 81 4.23 -9.47 4.13
C ILE A 81 3.66 -9.53 2.71
N ALA A 82 3.74 -10.70 2.07
CA ALA A 82 3.33 -10.85 0.69
C ALA A 82 2.56 -12.16 0.43
N ALA A 83 1.66 -12.10 -0.54
CA ALA A 83 0.93 -13.25 -1.04
C ALA A 83 0.75 -13.18 -2.56
N ASP A 84 1.07 -14.25 -3.25
CA ASP A 84 0.69 -14.46 -4.64
C ASP A 84 0.72 -15.97 -4.96
N PRO A 85 -0.41 -16.58 -5.36
CA PRO A 85 -0.44 -18.02 -5.65
C PRO A 85 0.29 -18.39 -6.95
N TYR A 86 0.61 -17.43 -7.82
CA TYR A 86 1.18 -17.68 -9.13
C TYR A 86 2.62 -17.19 -9.27
N THR A 87 3.04 -16.15 -8.53
CA THR A 87 4.35 -15.52 -8.69
C THR A 87 5.23 -15.56 -7.44
N SER A 88 4.86 -16.34 -6.42
CA SER A 88 5.61 -16.44 -5.15
C SER A 88 7.11 -16.68 -5.34
N VAL A 89 7.50 -17.59 -6.25
CA VAL A 89 8.92 -17.87 -6.55
C VAL A 89 9.62 -16.65 -7.15
N ALA A 90 9.04 -16.02 -8.16
CA ALA A 90 9.61 -14.84 -8.81
C ALA A 90 9.72 -13.64 -7.84
N TYR A 91 8.74 -13.48 -6.95
CA TYR A 91 8.79 -12.51 -5.86
C TYR A 91 9.96 -12.78 -4.92
N MET A 92 10.09 -14.01 -4.43
CA MET A 92 11.13 -14.41 -3.49
C MET A 92 12.53 -14.21 -4.09
N ASP A 93 12.73 -14.66 -5.33
CA ASP A 93 14.01 -14.53 -6.04
C ASP A 93 14.44 -13.06 -6.16
N ARG A 94 13.49 -12.16 -6.44
CA ARG A 94 13.81 -10.75 -6.70
C ARG A 94 13.89 -9.89 -5.45
N THR A 95 13.04 -10.15 -4.46
CA THR A 95 12.93 -9.30 -3.25
C THR A 95 13.72 -9.82 -2.07
N SER A 96 14.07 -11.11 -2.10
CA SER A 96 14.60 -11.89 -0.98
C SER A 96 13.69 -11.91 0.26
N LEU A 97 12.39 -11.64 0.09
CA LEU A 97 11.38 -11.70 1.15
C LEU A 97 10.46 -12.92 0.95
N PRO A 98 9.93 -13.50 2.04
CA PRO A 98 8.99 -14.61 1.94
C PRO A 98 7.69 -14.18 1.25
N CYS A 99 7.11 -15.10 0.47
CA CYS A 99 5.82 -14.90 -0.16
C CYS A 99 4.95 -16.13 0.06
N SER A 100 3.79 -15.93 0.68
CA SER A 100 2.79 -17.00 0.79
C SER A 100 2.11 -17.24 -0.56
N SER A 101 1.59 -18.45 -0.78
CA SER A 101 0.81 -18.79 -1.98
C SER A 101 -0.70 -18.63 -1.76
N LEU A 102 -1.12 -17.71 -0.89
CA LEU A 102 -2.53 -17.49 -0.57
C LEU A 102 -3.26 -16.88 -1.77
N SER A 103 -4.43 -17.44 -2.10
CA SER A 103 -5.32 -16.89 -3.10
C SER A 103 -6.21 -15.78 -2.51
N PHE A 104 -6.89 -15.03 -3.38
CA PHE A 104 -7.93 -14.09 -2.95
C PHE A 104 -9.03 -14.76 -2.12
N ARG A 105 -9.35 -16.02 -2.42
CA ARG A 105 -10.35 -16.78 -1.66
C ARG A 105 -9.88 -17.07 -0.23
N ASP A 106 -8.62 -17.48 -0.07
CA ASP A 106 -8.06 -17.74 1.27
C ASP A 106 -8.05 -16.47 2.13
N ILE A 107 -7.69 -15.34 1.51
CA ILE A 107 -7.71 -14.02 2.14
C ILE A 107 -9.13 -13.58 2.50
N ALA A 108 -10.10 -13.79 1.60
CA ALA A 108 -11.52 -13.50 1.87
C ALA A 108 -12.11 -14.37 2.99
N HIS A 109 -11.54 -15.55 3.25
CA HIS A 109 -11.85 -16.39 4.40
C HIS A 109 -11.04 -16.04 5.65
N GLY A 110 -10.29 -14.93 5.60
CA GLY A 110 -9.58 -14.36 6.72
C GLY A 110 -8.14 -14.85 6.92
N THR A 111 -7.61 -15.68 6.02
CA THR A 111 -6.22 -16.15 6.07
C THR A 111 -5.27 -15.02 5.68
N LEU A 112 -4.22 -14.79 6.49
CA LEU A 112 -3.17 -13.81 6.20
C LEU A 112 -1.80 -14.48 6.20
N PRO A 113 -0.80 -13.93 5.47
CA PRO A 113 0.58 -14.40 5.57
C PRO A 113 1.13 -14.22 6.99
N LEU A 114 1.94 -15.18 7.44
CA LEU A 114 2.61 -15.12 8.74
C LEU A 114 3.60 -13.96 8.79
N LEU A 115 3.73 -13.34 9.96
CA LEU A 115 4.74 -12.32 10.17
C LEU A 115 6.11 -12.97 10.33
N PRO A 116 7.18 -12.36 9.78
CA PRO A 116 8.55 -12.85 9.96
C PRO A 116 8.94 -13.14 11.42
N SER A 117 8.38 -12.40 12.39
CA SER A 117 8.66 -12.56 13.82
C SER A 117 8.03 -13.80 14.46
N GLU A 118 7.00 -14.40 13.86
CA GLU A 118 6.31 -15.60 14.38
C GLU A 118 7.02 -16.91 13.98
N SER A 119 7.99 -16.82 13.07
CA SER A 119 8.69 -17.97 12.48
C SER A 119 9.67 -18.71 13.42
N GLN A 120 9.85 -18.26 14.68
CA GLN A 120 10.92 -18.77 15.56
C GLN A 120 10.50 -19.88 16.54
N HIS A 121 9.24 -20.33 16.58
CA HIS A 121 8.83 -21.43 17.46
C HIS A 121 7.76 -22.33 16.85
N PHE A 122 8.12 -23.22 15.92
CA PHE A 122 7.29 -24.38 15.60
C PHE A 122 8.14 -25.66 15.54
N GLU A 123 8.20 -26.34 16.70
CA GLU A 123 8.41 -27.78 16.78
C GLU A 123 7.16 -28.48 16.18
N PRO A 124 7.32 -29.58 15.43
CA PRO A 124 6.20 -30.26 14.82
C PRO A 124 5.60 -31.23 15.83
N ASN A 125 4.57 -30.82 16.58
CA ASN A 125 3.65 -31.78 17.18
C ASN A 125 2.27 -31.20 17.46
N THR A 126 1.29 -32.05 17.14
CA THR A 126 -0.15 -31.97 17.43
C THR A 126 -0.98 -30.90 16.70
N ALA A 127 -1.65 -31.39 15.65
CA ALA A 127 -2.93 -30.86 15.19
C ALA A 127 -3.94 -30.95 16.33
N ASP A 128 -4.30 -29.82 16.94
CA ASP A 128 -5.63 -29.50 17.43
C ASP A 128 -5.60 -28.16 18.17
N THR A 129 -6.70 -27.40 18.03
CA THR A 129 -7.05 -26.14 18.72
C THR A 129 -6.59 -24.84 18.04
N LEU A 130 -7.33 -24.43 17.01
CA LEU A 130 -7.44 -23.03 16.59
C LEU A 130 -8.10 -22.24 17.73
N SER A 131 -7.30 -21.69 18.63
CA SER A 131 -7.75 -20.68 19.56
C SER A 131 -8.01 -19.37 18.79
N GLU A 132 -9.28 -19.15 18.45
CA GLU A 132 -9.85 -17.85 18.07
C GLU A 132 -9.69 -16.84 19.23
N SER A 133 -8.48 -16.33 19.46
CA SER A 133 -8.23 -15.23 20.42
C SER A 133 -6.79 -14.70 20.36
N SER A 134 -6.28 -14.42 19.16
CA SER A 134 -5.03 -13.68 19.01
C SER A 134 -5.28 -12.46 18.13
N ASN A 135 -5.11 -11.26 18.69
CA ASN A 135 -5.09 -9.97 18.00
C ASN A 135 -4.16 -10.05 16.78
N ALA A 136 -4.69 -10.47 15.62
CA ALA A 136 -3.95 -10.36 14.37
C ALA A 136 -3.59 -8.88 14.19
N PRO A 137 -2.32 -8.55 13.93
CA PRO A 137 -1.94 -7.15 13.89
C PRO A 137 -2.66 -6.46 12.74
N LEU A 138 -3.08 -5.23 13.04
CA LEU A 138 -3.71 -4.36 12.07
C LEU A 138 -2.74 -4.04 10.93
N ILE A 139 -3.15 -4.29 9.70
CA ILE A 139 -2.37 -3.94 8.52
C ILE A 139 -2.53 -2.44 8.26
N ASP A 140 -1.44 -1.72 8.13
CA ASP A 140 -1.52 -0.29 7.83
C ASP A 140 -1.92 -0.07 6.37
N MET A 141 -1.40 -0.88 5.46
CA MET A 141 -1.64 -0.72 4.02
C MET A 141 -1.64 -2.05 3.30
N VAL A 142 -2.68 -2.31 2.52
CA VAL A 142 -2.74 -3.38 1.52
C VAL A 142 -2.49 -2.77 0.16
N ILE A 143 -1.57 -3.36 -0.61
CA ILE A 143 -1.33 -2.99 -2.01
C ILE A 143 -1.76 -4.17 -2.87
N CYS A 144 -2.58 -3.92 -3.89
CA CYS A 144 -2.93 -4.92 -4.90
C CYS A 144 -2.55 -4.46 -6.30
N SER A 145 -1.64 -5.20 -6.93
CA SER A 145 -1.03 -4.82 -8.20
C SER A 145 -1.58 -5.67 -9.35
N PHE A 146 -2.30 -5.04 -10.29
CA PHE A 146 -2.75 -5.62 -11.56
C PHE A 146 -3.56 -6.93 -11.46
N ALA A 147 -4.11 -7.30 -10.30
CA ALA A 147 -4.73 -8.62 -10.11
C ALA A 147 -6.18 -8.58 -9.60
N LEU A 148 -6.63 -7.50 -8.96
CA LEU A 148 -7.97 -7.46 -8.35
C LEU A 148 -9.10 -7.67 -9.37
N HIS A 149 -8.84 -7.37 -10.64
CA HIS A 149 -9.79 -7.54 -11.74
C HIS A 149 -9.99 -8.98 -12.19
N LEU A 150 -9.16 -9.91 -11.70
CA LEU A 150 -9.30 -11.34 -11.93
C LEU A 150 -10.45 -11.95 -11.11
N ILE A 151 -11.01 -11.20 -10.15
CA ILE A 151 -12.19 -11.60 -9.40
C ILE A 151 -13.43 -11.16 -10.19
N ASP A 152 -13.97 -12.08 -10.98
CA ASP A 152 -15.10 -11.81 -11.86
C ASP A 152 -16.44 -11.75 -11.12
N SER A 153 -16.53 -12.41 -9.96
CA SER A 153 -17.75 -12.45 -9.16
C SER A 153 -17.85 -11.25 -8.21
N PRO A 154 -18.91 -10.42 -8.30
CA PRO A 154 -19.11 -9.32 -7.35
C PRO A 154 -19.22 -9.77 -5.89
N SER A 155 -19.72 -10.98 -5.61
CA SER A 155 -19.83 -11.48 -4.24
C SER A 155 -18.48 -11.92 -3.67
N GLU A 156 -17.61 -12.52 -4.47
CA GLU A 156 -16.25 -12.87 -4.06
C GLU A 156 -15.41 -11.61 -3.85
N LEU A 157 -15.55 -10.63 -4.75
CA LEU A 157 -14.88 -9.34 -4.60
C LEU A 157 -15.36 -8.61 -3.34
N PHE A 158 -16.68 -8.62 -3.08
CA PHE A 158 -17.24 -8.07 -1.84
C PHE A 158 -16.66 -8.78 -0.61
N ALA A 159 -16.64 -10.11 -0.59
CA ALA A 159 -16.13 -10.88 0.54
C ALA A 159 -14.66 -10.55 0.83
N LEU A 160 -13.81 -10.50 -0.21
CA LEU A 160 -12.42 -10.10 -0.08
C LEU A 160 -12.29 -8.67 0.47
N LEU A 161 -12.98 -7.71 -0.14
CA LEU A 161 -12.84 -6.30 0.23
C LEU A 161 -13.39 -6.03 1.64
N TRP A 162 -14.49 -6.67 2.02
CA TRP A 162 -15.03 -6.59 3.36
C TRP A 162 -14.03 -7.13 4.38
N GLU A 163 -13.49 -8.32 4.14
CA GLU A 163 -12.52 -8.95 5.02
C GLU A 163 -11.23 -8.13 5.17
N LEU A 164 -10.73 -7.53 4.08
CA LEU A 164 -9.60 -6.62 4.15
C LEU A 164 -9.93 -5.35 4.93
N SER A 165 -11.16 -4.83 4.83
CA SER A 165 -11.54 -3.58 5.51
C SER A 165 -11.54 -3.72 7.04
N THR A 166 -11.81 -4.92 7.58
CA THR A 166 -11.78 -5.17 9.03
C THR A 166 -10.35 -5.36 9.55
N LYS A 167 -9.37 -5.57 8.66
CA LYS A 167 -7.98 -5.88 8.99
C LYS A 167 -6.97 -4.83 8.54
N SER A 168 -7.36 -3.90 7.66
CA SER A 168 -6.43 -2.95 7.07
C SER A 168 -6.95 -1.52 6.97
N ARG A 169 -6.09 -0.53 7.25
CA ARG A 169 -6.47 0.89 7.27
C ARG A 169 -6.57 1.48 5.87
N TRP A 170 -5.64 1.12 5.00
CA TRP A 170 -5.54 1.61 3.63
C TRP A 170 -5.52 0.48 2.63
N LEU A 171 -6.19 0.68 1.51
CA LEU A 171 -6.14 -0.19 0.33
C LEU A 171 -5.68 0.64 -0.87
N VAL A 172 -4.61 0.18 -1.52
CA VAL A 172 -4.05 0.77 -2.73
C VAL A 172 -4.22 -0.22 -3.86
N ILE A 173 -4.89 0.20 -4.94
CA ILE A 173 -5.10 -0.62 -6.12
C ILE A 173 -4.37 0.00 -7.30
N LEU A 174 -3.42 -0.75 -7.85
CA LEU A 174 -2.77 -0.44 -9.13
C LEU A 174 -3.43 -1.27 -10.22
N ALA A 175 -4.01 -0.62 -11.23
CA ALA A 175 -4.72 -1.33 -12.30
C ALA A 175 -4.51 -0.65 -13.67
N PRO A 176 -4.48 -1.40 -14.78
CA PRO A 176 -4.33 -0.83 -16.12
C PRO A 176 -5.65 -0.22 -16.63
N HIS A 177 -6.72 -0.38 -15.87
CA HIS A 177 -8.08 0.07 -16.17
C HIS A 177 -8.86 0.31 -14.88
N LYS A 178 -10.03 0.92 -15.00
CA LYS A 178 -10.89 1.29 -13.86
C LYS A 178 -11.59 0.11 -13.16
N LYS A 179 -11.41 -1.13 -13.64
CA LYS A 179 -11.97 -2.33 -13.00
C LYS A 179 -11.05 -2.94 -11.93
N PRO A 180 -11.61 -3.59 -10.89
CA PRO A 180 -13.04 -3.64 -10.59
C PRO A 180 -13.54 -2.31 -10.00
N GLU A 181 -14.85 -2.09 -10.03
CA GLU A 181 -15.53 -0.98 -9.38
C GLU A 181 -15.88 -1.39 -7.95
N ILE A 182 -15.45 -0.59 -6.97
CA ILE A 182 -15.80 -0.78 -5.56
C ILE A 182 -17.04 0.08 -5.29
N LYS A 183 -18.04 -0.52 -4.63
CA LYS A 183 -19.33 0.14 -4.35
C LYS A 183 -19.35 0.72 -2.94
N ASP A 184 -20.23 1.68 -2.72
CA ASP A 184 -20.57 2.15 -1.38
C ASP A 184 -21.04 0.99 -0.49
N GLY A 185 -20.67 1.05 0.79
CA GLY A 185 -21.01 0.01 1.78
C GLY A 185 -20.12 -1.24 1.76
N TRP A 186 -19.07 -1.28 0.92
CA TRP A 186 -18.13 -2.41 0.86
C TRP A 186 -16.95 -2.29 1.86
N GLY A 187 -17.09 -1.43 2.88
CA GLY A 187 -16.08 -1.21 3.91
C GLY A 187 -14.99 -0.18 3.55
N TRP A 188 -15.10 0.48 2.39
CA TRP A 188 -14.09 1.40 1.87
C TRP A 188 -14.70 2.73 1.46
N THR A 189 -13.97 3.81 1.72
CA THR A 189 -14.21 5.13 1.10
C THR A 189 -13.03 5.52 0.21
N LYS A 190 -13.31 6.21 -0.89
CA LYS A 190 -12.27 6.65 -1.83
C LYS A 190 -11.54 7.87 -1.28
N TRP A 191 -10.23 7.89 -1.45
CA TRP A 191 -9.38 8.99 -1.01
C TRP A 191 -8.83 9.77 -2.19
N ASN A 192 -9.04 11.09 -2.20
CA ASN A 192 -8.48 12.00 -3.18
C ASN A 192 -7.03 12.32 -2.82
N VAL A 193 -6.08 11.86 -3.62
CA VAL A 193 -4.64 12.06 -3.34
C VAL A 193 -4.14 13.49 -3.58
N ASP A 194 -4.86 14.28 -4.38
CA ASP A 194 -4.47 15.65 -4.70
C ASP A 194 -4.91 16.63 -3.59
N ALA A 195 -6.15 16.45 -3.10
CA ALA A 195 -6.73 17.28 -2.04
C ALA A 195 -6.51 16.70 -0.63
N TRP A 196 -6.09 15.44 -0.55
CA TRP A 196 -5.90 14.70 0.70
C TRP A 196 -7.15 14.63 1.58
N GLU A 197 -8.27 14.28 0.96
CA GLU A 197 -9.59 14.19 1.61
C GLU A 197 -10.43 13.03 1.06
N GLU A 198 -11.51 12.71 1.75
CA GLU A 198 -12.51 11.74 1.29
C GLU A 198 -13.26 12.26 0.06
N CYS A 199 -13.48 11.39 -0.94
CA CYS A 199 -14.27 11.70 -2.13
C CYS A 199 -15.26 10.59 -2.47
N ARG A 200 -16.16 10.83 -3.41
CA ARG A 200 -17.19 9.85 -3.77
C ARG A 200 -16.57 8.71 -4.58
N MET A 201 -17.10 7.50 -4.42
CA MET A 201 -16.65 6.32 -5.18
C MET A 201 -16.72 6.52 -6.70
N SER A 202 -17.72 7.27 -7.17
CA SER A 202 -17.94 7.60 -8.58
C SER A 202 -16.97 8.64 -9.15
N ASP A 203 -16.29 9.41 -8.31
CA ASP A 203 -15.47 10.53 -8.76
C ASP A 203 -14.26 10.01 -9.54
N HIS A 204 -13.94 10.62 -10.69
CA HIS A 204 -12.74 10.25 -11.45
C HIS A 204 -11.51 11.08 -11.07
N SER A 205 -11.72 12.15 -10.29
CA SER A 205 -10.66 12.97 -9.70
C SER A 205 -10.03 12.29 -8.49
N GLY A 206 -8.78 12.64 -8.18
CA GLY A 206 -8.07 12.12 -7.02
C GLY A 206 -7.50 10.71 -7.20
N GLU A 207 -7.48 10.18 -8.43
CA GLU A 207 -6.68 9.01 -8.81
C GLU A 207 -5.36 9.47 -9.42
N TYR A 208 -4.26 8.78 -9.11
CA TYR A 208 -2.99 9.04 -9.80
C TYR A 208 -2.91 8.16 -11.06
N LEU A 209 -2.82 8.81 -12.24
CA LEU A 209 -2.67 8.12 -13.51
C LEU A 209 -1.27 8.36 -14.07
N LYS A 210 -0.49 7.29 -14.23
CA LYS A 210 0.83 7.33 -14.85
C LYS A 210 1.01 6.14 -15.76
N ASP A 211 1.45 6.37 -17.00
CA ASP A 211 1.72 5.33 -17.99
C ASP A 211 0.56 4.32 -18.16
N ARG A 212 -0.69 4.83 -18.12
CA ARG A 212 -1.95 4.05 -18.20
C ARG A 212 -2.24 3.17 -16.98
N VAL A 213 -1.48 3.32 -15.91
CA VAL A 213 -1.74 2.67 -14.62
C VAL A 213 -2.48 3.64 -13.72
N HIS A 214 -3.68 3.24 -13.32
CA HIS A 214 -4.48 3.91 -12.31
C HIS A 214 -4.03 3.44 -10.93
N CYS A 215 -3.64 4.38 -10.08
CA CYS A 215 -3.48 4.19 -8.64
C CYS A 215 -4.67 4.81 -7.93
N ARG A 216 -5.46 3.94 -7.28
CA ARG A 216 -6.66 4.31 -6.52
C ARG A 216 -6.42 3.97 -5.06
N ILE A 217 -6.67 4.93 -4.18
CA ILE A 217 -6.45 4.80 -2.74
C ILE A 217 -7.79 4.83 -2.04
N TYR A 218 -7.95 3.92 -1.09
CA TYR A 218 -9.16 3.77 -0.29
C TYR A 218 -8.79 3.70 1.19
N ARG A 219 -9.64 4.28 2.02
CA ARG A 219 -9.54 4.21 3.48
C ARG A 219 -10.63 3.29 4.01
N SER A 220 -10.28 2.43 4.96
CA SER A 220 -11.26 1.56 5.61
C SER A 220 -12.24 2.37 6.47
N LEU A 221 -13.49 1.89 6.49
CA LEU A 221 -14.58 2.37 7.35
C LEU A 221 -14.75 1.52 8.62
N ASN A 222 -14.04 0.39 8.72
CA ASN A 222 -14.22 -0.59 9.78
C ASN A 222 -13.09 -0.57 10.85
N ILE A 223 -12.21 0.46 10.83
CA ILE A 223 -11.03 0.64 11.70
C ILE A 223 -10.86 2.11 12.16
#